data_AF-A0AAE7NP80-F1
#
_entry.id   AF-A0AAE7NP80-F1
#
_cell.length_a   1.000
_cell.length_b   1.000
_cell.length_c   1.000
_cell.angle_alpha   90.00
_cell.angle_beta   90.00
_cell.angle_gamma   90.00
#
_symmetry.space_group_name_H-M   'P 1'
#
loop_
_entity.id
_entity.type
_entity.pdbx_description
1 polymer ?
#
loop_
_entity_poly.entity_id
_entity_poly.type
_entity_poly.pdbx_seq_one_letter_code
_entity_poly.pdbx_strand_id
1 'polypeptide(L)'
;MFNSNTVVHLIGDPCLKLHRAKGKGCWYFEFNDYPLTGTKMVQVATLNDWPLDRWVSEGRKFAAEMRLRASENGPGVEGSSLGP
;
A
#
# COMPACT_ATOMS: atom_id res chain seq x y z
N MET A 1 -0.45 -23.40 2.16
CA MET A 1 0.53 -22.29 2.26
C MET A 1 0.28 -21.34 1.11
N PHE A 2 0.13 -20.04 1.36
CA PHE A 2 -0.12 -19.02 0.32
C PHE A 2 1.17 -18.27 -0.03
N ASN A 3 1.19 -17.57 -1.16
CA ASN A 3 2.33 -16.76 -1.64
C ASN A 3 1.96 -15.27 -1.73
N SER A 4 2.95 -14.41 -2.03
CA SER A 4 2.76 -12.96 -2.13
C SER A 4 1.75 -12.57 -3.20
N ASN A 5 1.72 -13.28 -4.33
CA ASN A 5 0.76 -13.03 -5.41
C ASN A 5 -0.68 -13.26 -4.93
N THR A 6 -0.91 -14.29 -4.10
CA THR A 6 -2.23 -14.57 -3.51
C THR A 6 -2.67 -13.39 -2.62
N VAL A 7 -1.77 -12.87 -1.79
CA VAL A 7 -2.06 -11.74 -0.90
C VAL A 7 -2.43 -10.49 -1.71
N VAL A 8 -1.59 -10.11 -2.68
CA VAL A 8 -1.81 -8.90 -3.50
C VAL A 8 -3.10 -9.03 -4.33
N HIS A 9 -3.36 -10.20 -4.91
CA HIS A 9 -4.58 -10.47 -5.66
C HIS A 9 -5.85 -10.28 -4.80
N LEU A 10 -5.83 -10.75 -3.55
CA LEU A 10 -6.98 -10.60 -2.63
C LEU A 10 -7.14 -9.17 -2.08
N ILE A 11 -6.07 -8.39 -2.04
CA ILE A 11 -6.15 -6.96 -1.70
C ILE A 11 -6.84 -6.19 -2.82
N GLY A 12 -6.47 -6.47 -4.08
CA GLY A 12 -7.14 -5.91 -5.26
C GLY A 12 -6.71 -4.50 -5.65
N ASP A 13 -5.66 -3.93 -5.03
CA ASP A 13 -5.10 -2.64 -5.44
C ASP A 13 -3.92 -2.86 -6.42
N PRO A 14 -4.00 -2.34 -7.67
CA PRO A 14 -2.97 -2.55 -8.69
C PRO A 14 -1.66 -1.81 -8.41
N CYS A 15 -1.69 -0.77 -7.57
CA CYS A 15 -0.52 0.01 -7.19
C CYS A 15 0.25 -0.62 -6.02
N LEU A 16 -0.31 -1.68 -5.41
CA LEU A 16 0.27 -2.35 -4.26
C LEU A 16 1.04 -3.61 -4.67
N LYS A 17 2.25 -3.76 -4.14
CA LYS A 17 3.08 -4.96 -4.25
C LYS A 17 3.52 -5.43 -2.88
N LEU A 18 3.89 -6.71 -2.78
CA LEU A 18 4.40 -7.33 -1.57
C LEU A 18 5.72 -8.02 -1.86
N HIS A 19 6.77 -7.62 -1.15
CA HIS A 19 8.14 -8.03 -1.40
C HIS A 19 8.80 -8.58 -0.13
N ARG A 20 9.76 -9.49 -0.31
CA ARG A 20 10.64 -9.95 0.76
C ARG A 20 11.91 -9.09 0.77
N ALA A 21 12.26 -8.53 1.93
CA ALA A 21 13.52 -7.83 2.07
C ALA A 21 14.68 -8.84 2.06
N LYS A 22 15.65 -8.63 1.16
CA LYS A 22 16.85 -9.47 1.11
C LYS A 22 17.63 -9.34 2.44
N GLY A 23 18.00 -10.47 3.03
CA GLY A 23 18.90 -10.54 4.20
C GLY A 23 18.29 -10.22 5.57
N LYS A 24 17.06 -9.67 5.66
CA LYS A 24 16.48 -9.24 6.95
C LYS A 24 15.36 -10.13 7.49
N GLY A 25 14.98 -11.18 6.75
CA GLY A 25 13.88 -12.05 7.16
C GLY A 25 12.60 -11.28 7.45
N CYS A 26 12.31 -10.25 6.64
CA CYS A 26 11.09 -9.45 6.76
C CYS A 26 10.44 -9.25 5.39
N TRP A 27 9.17 -8.86 5.42
CA TRP A 27 8.34 -8.60 4.25
C TRP A 27 7.88 -7.15 4.29
N TYR A 28 7.54 -6.57 3.15
CA TYR A 28 7.04 -5.21 3.11
C TYR A 28 6.07 -5.00 1.96
N PHE A 29 5.06 -4.18 2.21
CA PHE A 29 4.22 -3.62 1.17
C PHE A 29 4.91 -2.43 0.53
N GLU A 30 4.79 -2.33 -0.78
CA GLU A 30 5.19 -1.18 -1.58
C GLU A 30 3.94 -0.66 -2.30
N PHE A 31 3.66 0.63 -2.17
CA PHE A 31 2.62 1.33 -2.90
C PHE A 31 3.28 2.31 -3.86
N ASN A 32 2.89 2.26 -5.13
CA ASN A 32 3.41 3.15 -6.17
C ASN A 32 2.27 3.58 -7.10
N ASP A 33 1.83 4.82 -6.92
CA ASP A 33 0.84 5.50 -7.76
C ASP A 33 1.38 6.92 -8.04
N TYR A 34 2.22 7.03 -9.06
CA TYR A 34 3.02 8.22 -9.35
C TYR A 34 2.17 9.52 -9.29
N PRO A 35 2.62 10.57 -8.57
CA PRO A 35 3.92 10.72 -7.91
C PRO A 35 4.01 10.14 -6.49
N LEU A 36 2.94 9.53 -5.98
CA LEU A 36 2.88 9.07 -4.60
C LEU A 36 3.46 7.66 -4.45
N THR A 37 4.48 7.53 -3.59
CA THR A 37 5.09 6.26 -3.23
C THR A 37 5.12 6.06 -1.73
N GLY A 38 5.07 4.81 -1.27
CA GLY A 38 5.13 4.48 0.14
C GLY A 38 5.56 3.04 0.38
N THR A 39 6.15 2.77 1.53
CA THR A 39 6.48 1.42 1.96
C THR A 39 6.02 1.16 3.39
N LYS A 40 5.56 -0.06 3.66
CA LYS A 40 5.19 -0.53 5.00
C LYS A 40 5.89 -1.85 5.30
N MET A 41 6.85 -1.83 6.22
CA MET A 41 7.57 -3.02 6.67
C MET A 41 6.75 -3.86 7.65
N VAL A 42 6.85 -5.17 7.51
CA VAL A 42 6.24 -6.19 8.37
C VAL A 42 7.32 -7.20 8.79
N GLN A 43 7.63 -7.23 10.09
CA GLN A 43 8.68 -8.07 10.66
C GLN A 43 8.17 -9.50 10.89
N VAL A 44 8.20 -10.32 9.85
CA VAL A 44 7.91 -11.76 9.93
C VAL A 44 8.92 -12.56 9.11
N ALA A 45 9.39 -13.68 9.64
CA ALA A 45 10.45 -14.48 9.04
C ALA A 45 9.98 -15.17 7.75
N THR A 46 8.76 -15.69 7.78
CA THR A 46 8.06 -16.30 6.65
C THR A 46 6.73 -15.59 6.39
N LEU A 47 6.26 -15.66 5.15
CA LEU A 47 4.99 -15.07 4.77
C LEU A 47 3.81 -15.69 5.54
N ASN A 48 3.93 -16.96 5.94
CA ASN A 48 2.85 -17.73 6.57
C ASN A 48 2.92 -17.71 8.10
N ASP A 49 3.88 -16.98 8.69
CA ASP A 49 3.89 -16.67 10.13
C ASP A 49 2.69 -15.77 10.50
N TRP A 50 2.14 -15.06 9.51
CA TRP A 50 0.87 -14.34 9.63
C TRP A 50 -0.23 -15.04 8.83
N PRO A 51 -1.48 -15.01 9.34
CA PRO A 51 -2.60 -15.54 8.60
C PRO A 51 -2.95 -14.62 7.42
N LEU A 52 -3.55 -15.21 6.38
CA LEU A 52 -3.79 -14.55 5.10
C LEU A 52 -4.71 -13.33 5.23
N ASP A 53 -5.74 -13.43 6.05
CA ASP A 53 -6.69 -12.37 6.37
C ASP A 53 -6.01 -11.14 6.98
N ARG A 54 -5.04 -11.35 7.87
CA ARG A 54 -4.25 -10.28 8.47
C ARG A 54 -3.42 -9.53 7.42
N TRP A 55 -2.77 -10.27 6.53
CA TRP A 55 -2.04 -9.68 5.41
C TRP A 55 -2.95 -8.83 4.51
N VAL A 56 -4.12 -9.37 4.14
CA VAL A 56 -5.10 -8.66 3.31
C VAL A 56 -5.61 -7.40 4.01
N SER A 57 -5.94 -7.49 5.30
CA SER A 57 -6.40 -6.35 6.11
C SER A 57 -5.34 -5.25 6.18
N GLU A 58 -4.10 -5.61 6.50
CA GLU A 58 -2.99 -4.63 6.60
C GLU A 58 -2.66 -3.97 5.26
N GLY A 59 -2.66 -4.75 4.17
CA GLY A 59 -2.42 -4.22 2.83
C GLY A 59 -3.52 -3.27 2.37
N ARG A 60 -4.79 -3.58 2.65
CA ARG A 60 -5.93 -2.70 2.35
C ARG A 60 -5.87 -1.40 3.13
N LYS A 61 -5.58 -1.46 4.43
CA LYS A 61 -5.42 -0.26 5.27
C LYS A 61 -4.31 0.64 4.73
N PHE A 62 -3.14 0.06 4.45
CA PHE A 62 -2.01 0.81 3.93
C PHE A 62 -2.31 1.44 2.56
N ALA A 63 -2.91 0.69 1.63
CA ALA A 63 -3.33 1.25 0.34
C ALA A 63 -4.33 2.40 0.52
N ALA A 64 -5.33 2.24 1.40
CA ALA A 64 -6.30 3.29 1.69
C ALA A 64 -5.64 4.55 2.28
N GLU A 65 -4.71 4.41 3.22
CA GLU A 65 -3.93 5.52 3.79
C GLU A 65 -3.14 6.28 2.70
N MET A 66 -2.51 5.55 1.77
CA MET A 66 -1.81 6.17 0.65
C MET A 66 -2.77 6.93 -0.27
N ARG A 67 -3.91 6.32 -0.64
CA ARG A 67 -4.94 6.96 -1.47
C ARG A 67 -5.50 8.22 -0.81
N LEU A 68 -5.72 8.21 0.50
CA LEU A 68 -6.15 9.38 1.25
C LEU A 68 -5.11 10.51 1.17
N ARG A 69 -3.82 10.21 1.38
CA ARG A 69 -2.74 11.19 1.21
C ARG A 69 -2.69 11.77 -0.20
N ALA A 70 -2.96 10.97 -1.24
CA ALA A 70 -3.05 11.48 -2.60
C ALA A 70 -4.19 12.50 -2.75
N SER A 71 -5.34 12.24 -2.13
CA SER A 71 -6.50 13.15 -2.18
C SER A 71 -6.29 14.45 -1.41
N GLU A 72 -5.57 14.42 -0.28
CA GLU A 72 -5.22 15.62 0.49
C GLU A 72 -4.19 16.51 -0.23
N ASN A 73 -3.39 15.93 -1.12
CA ASN A 73 -2.40 16.63 -1.94
C ASN A 73 -2.86 16.85 -3.39
N GLY A 74 -4.15 16.60 -3.70
CA GLY A 74 -4.77 16.94 -4.99
C GLY A 74 -4.81 18.46 -5.22
N PRO A 75 -4.89 18.93 -6.47
CA PRO A 75 -4.74 20.35 -6.80
C PRO A 75 -5.74 21.16 -6.00
N GLY A 76 -5.24 22.12 -5.24
CA GLY A 76 -6.07 23.09 -4.53
C GLY A 76 -7.13 23.63 -5.47
N VAL A 77 -8.39 23.43 -5.08
CA VAL A 77 -9.52 24.15 -5.62
C VAL A 77 -9.35 25.60 -5.13
N GLU A 78 -8.55 26.41 -5.80
CA GLU A 78 -8.70 27.86 -5.68
C GLU A 78 -9.92 28.24 -6.52
N GLY A 79 -11.04 28.35 -5.80
CA GLY A 79 -12.27 28.90 -6.33
C GLY A 79 -12.06 30.32 -6.84
N SER A 80 -12.72 30.57 -7.97
CA SER A 80 -13.36 31.83 -8.36
C SER A 80 -12.94 33.10 -7.62
N SER A 81 -12.39 34.06 -8.38
CA SER A 81 -12.99 35.40 -8.41
C SER A 81 -12.77 36.03 -9.78
N LEU A 82 -13.91 36.16 -10.48
CA LEU A 82 -14.12 37.11 -11.56
C LEU A 82 -13.92 38.54 -11.03
N GLY A 83 -13.02 39.28 -11.67
CA GLY A 83 -13.13 40.72 -11.95
C GLY A 83 -13.06 41.70 -10.77
N PRO A 84 -13.08 43.01 -11.06
CA PRO A 84 -13.21 43.66 -12.37
C PRO A 84 -11.88 43.93 -13.09
#